data_AF-A0A2S6IV16-F1
#
_entry.id   AF-A0A2S6IV16-F1
#
_cell.length_a   1.000
_cell.length_b   1.000
_cell.length_c   1.000
_cell.angle_alpha   90.00
_cell.angle_beta   90.00
_cell.angle_gamma   90.00
#
_symmetry.space_group_name_H-M   'P 1'
#
loop_
_entity.id
_entity.type
_entity.pdbx_description
1 polymer ?
#
loop_
_entity_poly.entity_id
_entity_poly.type
_entity_poly.pdbx_seq_one_letter_code
_entity_poly.pdbx_strand_id
1 'polypeptide(L)'
;MNNGLEHPAGQLSRGQHDRQQAEPDGPRLRPVRDGEPAPAWTPRLWDADALMATEFPEPKWAVPGVLCEGVSLLVGAPKVGKSWLSLGLGLDVARGGAAFGRIGVQPGPVLYLALEDTPRRLQSRMGKLLNGVSAPGGLQIATDWPPLPAGGDAAIAAWLRAHPDARMVVLDVFAKMRGPSPQGMSAYDADYAAVGRAKRVADHFGIAVVLVHHVRKAGSEDFLQEVSGTNGIAGAADATLVLKRARGQHDGVLHVTGRDVEESEHALAFDPATGHWRMLDRPADEHALGDTRAAILRHLRTTGAAKPAAIATALDVSRDNAKRTCARMAEDGQLAVDHTGTYSAPGDWHQSTVPAVPLVPAVPEQENR
;
A
#
# COMPACT_ATOMS: atom_id res chain seq x y z
N MET A 1 20.95 108.11 -3.29
CA MET A 1 21.56 108.58 -2.03
C MET A 1 21.45 107.45 -1.02
N ASN A 2 22.60 107.06 -0.44
CA ASN A 2 22.83 106.31 0.81
C ASN A 2 22.15 104.94 1.09
N ASN A 3 23.00 103.89 1.02
CA ASN A 3 23.49 103.00 2.09
C ASN A 3 22.56 102.31 3.13
N GLY A 4 22.87 101.01 3.35
CA GLY A 4 22.86 100.32 4.65
C GLY A 4 22.06 99.01 4.65
N LEU A 5 22.62 97.87 4.22
CA LEU A 5 23.22 96.80 5.05
C LEU A 5 22.34 96.30 6.21
N GLU A 6 21.84 95.06 6.12
CA GLU A 6 22.17 93.94 7.03
C GLU A 6 21.49 92.62 6.58
N HIS A 7 22.29 91.54 6.55
CA HIS A 7 21.88 90.13 6.56
C HIS A 7 22.29 89.58 7.94
N PRO A 8 21.62 88.55 8.55
CA PRO A 8 21.71 87.19 8.01
C PRO A 8 20.56 86.19 8.33
N ALA A 9 20.67 85.04 7.64
CA ALA A 9 20.31 83.66 8.04
C ALA A 9 18.84 83.30 8.36
N GLY A 10 18.31 82.32 7.62
CA GLY A 10 17.26 81.45 8.13
C GLY A 10 16.34 80.79 7.11
N GLN A 11 16.67 79.53 6.79
CA GLN A 11 15.77 78.45 6.38
C GLN A 11 15.26 78.37 4.93
N LEU A 12 15.64 77.21 4.38
CA LEU A 12 15.36 76.65 3.07
C LEU A 12 13.92 76.13 3.00
N SER A 13 13.21 76.45 1.91
CA SER A 13 12.23 75.54 1.32
C SER A 13 12.16 75.79 -0.19
N ARG A 14 12.86 74.96 -0.96
CA ARG A 14 12.68 74.83 -2.40
C ARG A 14 11.73 73.67 -2.63
N GLY A 15 10.48 73.98 -2.97
CA GLY A 15 9.60 73.05 -3.64
C GLY A 15 9.84 73.10 -5.14
N GLN A 16 10.27 71.99 -5.73
CA GLN A 16 10.02 71.71 -7.14
C GLN A 16 10.12 70.19 -7.38
N HIS A 17 8.95 69.63 -7.72
CA HIS A 17 8.69 68.54 -8.67
C HIS A 17 9.73 67.43 -8.80
N ASP A 18 9.32 66.21 -8.42
CA ASP A 18 9.59 65.07 -9.30
C ASP A 18 8.42 64.07 -9.29
N ARG A 19 7.99 63.71 -10.50
CA ARG A 19 6.95 62.70 -10.77
C ARG A 19 7.66 61.35 -10.87
N GLN A 20 7.45 60.45 -9.91
CA GLN A 20 7.80 59.04 -10.06
C GLN A 20 6.56 58.15 -9.80
N GLN A 21 6.03 57.66 -10.93
CA GLN A 21 5.51 56.32 -11.19
C GLN A 21 4.92 55.54 -10.01
N ALA A 22 3.60 55.37 -10.04
CA ALA A 22 2.87 54.42 -9.20
C ALA A 22 3.10 52.99 -9.71
N GLU A 23 3.74 52.15 -8.89
CA GLU A 23 3.75 50.69 -9.05
C GLU A 23 2.39 50.09 -8.65
N PRO A 24 1.96 48.98 -9.26
CA PRO A 24 0.72 48.30 -8.88
C PRO A 24 0.90 47.57 -7.55
N ASP A 25 0.02 47.88 -6.59
CA ASP A 25 -0.07 47.21 -5.29
C ASP A 25 -0.38 45.71 -5.48
N GLY A 26 0.68 44.88 -5.51
CA GLY A 26 0.56 43.44 -5.31
C GLY A 26 0.04 43.13 -3.90
N PRO A 27 -0.51 41.92 -3.65
CA PRO A 27 -1.08 41.56 -2.35
C PRO A 27 0.02 41.62 -1.28
N ARG A 28 0.05 42.71 -0.52
CA ARG A 28 0.92 42.86 0.65
C ARG A 28 0.45 41.86 1.69
N LEU A 29 1.21 40.79 1.88
CA LEU A 29 1.03 39.85 2.99
C LEU A 29 0.99 40.67 4.29
N ARG A 30 -0.16 40.71 4.95
CA ARG A 30 -0.27 41.32 6.27
C ARG A 30 0.62 40.52 7.22
N PRO A 31 1.46 41.18 8.05
CA PRO A 31 2.14 40.48 9.13
C PRO A 31 1.07 39.91 10.07
N VAL A 32 1.13 38.59 10.29
CA VAL A 32 0.29 37.91 11.28
C VAL A 32 0.60 38.54 12.63
N ARG A 33 -0.40 39.17 13.25
CA ARG A 33 -0.26 39.70 14.61
C ARG A 33 -0.41 38.51 15.56
N ASP A 34 0.59 38.28 16.40
CA ASP A 34 0.47 37.36 17.54
C ASP A 34 -0.72 37.80 18.40
N GLY A 35 -1.77 36.98 18.46
CA GLY A 35 -2.96 37.23 19.28
C GLY A 35 -4.31 37.26 18.56
N GLU A 36 -4.40 37.04 17.24
CA GLU A 36 -5.71 36.74 16.64
C GLU A 36 -6.22 35.37 17.15
N PRO A 37 -7.41 35.29 17.77
CA PRO A 37 -7.97 34.02 18.18
C PRO A 37 -8.10 33.13 16.94
N ALA A 38 -7.63 31.87 17.06
CA ALA A 38 -7.81 30.88 16.00
C ALA A 38 -9.28 30.91 15.56
N PRO A 39 -9.57 30.91 14.24
CA PRO A 39 -10.94 31.01 13.75
C PRO A 39 -11.80 29.98 14.47
N ALA A 40 -12.90 30.45 15.09
CA ALA A 40 -13.76 29.60 15.88
C ALA A 40 -14.25 28.44 15.01
N TRP A 41 -13.90 27.21 15.41
CA TRP A 41 -14.32 26.02 14.69
C TRP A 41 -15.84 25.96 14.66
N THR A 42 -16.40 26.01 13.46
CA THR A 42 -17.84 25.91 13.23
C THR A 42 -18.10 24.61 12.50
N PRO A 43 -18.81 23.64 13.11
CA PRO A 43 -19.12 22.40 12.43
C PRO A 43 -20.03 22.69 11.23
N ARG A 44 -19.75 22.03 10.10
CA ARG A 44 -20.74 21.93 9.03
C ARG A 44 -21.76 20.89 9.44
N LEU A 45 -22.93 21.35 9.88
CA LEU A 45 -24.08 20.50 10.15
C LEU A 45 -24.85 20.26 8.84
N TRP A 46 -25.37 19.05 8.69
CA TRP A 46 -26.24 18.68 7.59
C TRP A 46 -27.60 18.32 8.14
N ASP A 47 -28.66 18.93 7.59
CA ASP A 47 -29.99 18.37 7.71
C ASP A 47 -30.07 17.10 6.84
N ALA A 48 -30.68 16.04 7.36
CA ALA A 48 -30.64 14.73 6.72
C ALA A 48 -31.28 14.72 5.32
N ASP A 49 -32.35 15.49 5.13
CA ASP A 49 -33.02 15.67 3.84
C ASP A 49 -32.15 16.44 2.84
N ALA A 50 -31.49 17.52 3.28
CA ALA A 50 -30.55 18.27 2.47
C ALA A 50 -29.34 17.41 2.06
N LEU A 51 -28.83 16.58 2.97
CA LEU A 51 -27.74 15.63 2.66
C LEU A 51 -28.17 14.62 1.58
N MET A 52 -29.35 14.01 1.73
CA MET A 52 -29.86 13.03 0.78
C MET A 52 -30.21 13.63 -0.59
N ALA A 53 -30.56 14.92 -0.64
CA ALA A 53 -30.82 15.65 -1.88
C ALA A 53 -29.56 16.21 -2.55
N THR A 54 -28.39 16.12 -1.90
CA THR A 54 -27.15 16.66 -2.45
C THR A 54 -26.53 15.68 -3.45
N GLU A 55 -26.24 16.17 -4.65
CA GLU A 55 -25.41 15.47 -5.63
C GLU A 55 -23.93 15.73 -5.32
N PHE A 56 -23.21 14.68 -4.93
CA PHE A 56 -21.77 14.73 -4.70
C PHE A 56 -21.01 14.40 -5.98
N PRO A 57 -19.84 15.03 -6.23
CA PRO A 57 -18.97 14.62 -7.32
C PRO A 57 -18.51 13.18 -7.13
N GLU A 58 -18.21 12.48 -8.23
CA GLU A 58 -17.61 11.15 -8.14
C GLU A 58 -16.27 11.20 -7.37
N PRO A 59 -15.98 10.20 -6.52
CA PRO A 59 -14.73 10.16 -5.78
C PRO A 59 -13.51 10.22 -6.71
N LYS A 60 -12.46 10.94 -6.30
CA LYS A 60 -11.22 11.00 -7.07
C LYS A 60 -10.39 9.73 -6.86
N TRP A 61 -10.31 8.89 -7.89
CA TRP A 61 -9.46 7.71 -7.88
C TRP A 61 -8.05 8.02 -8.37
N ALA A 62 -7.04 7.61 -7.60
CA ALA A 62 -5.67 7.47 -8.11
C ALA A 62 -5.54 6.16 -8.90
N VAL A 63 -6.10 5.07 -8.37
CA VAL A 63 -6.19 3.77 -9.04
C VAL A 63 -7.60 3.22 -8.82
N PRO A 64 -8.47 3.20 -9.85
CA PRO A 64 -9.84 2.72 -9.71
C PRO A 64 -9.94 1.34 -9.04
N GLY A 65 -10.80 1.23 -8.03
CA GLY A 65 -11.01 0.01 -7.25
C GLY A 65 -9.91 -0.32 -6.23
N VAL A 66 -8.82 0.45 -6.17
CA VAL A 66 -7.67 0.13 -5.29
C VAL A 66 -7.24 1.32 -4.42
N LEU A 67 -7.18 2.54 -4.99
CA LEU A 67 -6.76 3.76 -4.30
C LEU A 67 -7.74 4.90 -4.62
N CYS A 68 -8.71 5.11 -3.72
CA CYS A 68 -9.63 6.24 -3.73
C CYS A 68 -9.03 7.43 -2.95
N GLU A 69 -9.66 8.61 -3.07
CA GLU A 69 -9.42 9.73 -2.15
C GLU A 69 -9.62 9.31 -0.69
N GLY A 70 -8.84 9.91 0.21
CA GLY A 70 -8.71 9.47 1.59
C GLY A 70 -7.35 8.83 1.87
N VAL A 71 -7.21 8.20 3.03
CA VAL A 71 -5.95 7.60 3.48
C VAL A 71 -5.97 6.09 3.29
N SER A 72 -5.06 5.61 2.44
CA SER A 72 -4.81 4.20 2.20
C SER A 72 -3.52 3.75 2.87
N LEU A 73 -3.54 2.67 3.64
CA LEU A 73 -2.34 2.03 4.18
C LEU A 73 -1.81 0.98 3.21
N LEU A 74 -0.55 1.08 2.82
CA LEU A 74 0.15 -0.01 2.13
C LEU A 74 1.05 -0.76 3.11
N VAL A 75 0.63 -1.97 3.46
CA VAL A 75 1.16 -2.75 4.57
C VAL A 75 1.79 -4.05 4.06
N GLY A 76 2.78 -4.57 4.78
CA GLY A 76 3.39 -5.86 4.49
C GLY A 76 4.77 -6.00 5.12
N ALA A 77 5.30 -7.23 5.11
CA ALA A 77 6.59 -7.54 5.72
C ALA A 77 7.75 -6.70 5.10
N PRO A 78 8.85 -6.48 5.84
CA PRO A 78 10.04 -5.86 5.28
C PRO A 78 10.52 -6.59 4.01
N LYS A 79 10.94 -5.82 3.00
CA LYS A 79 11.48 -6.32 1.72
C LYS A 79 10.49 -7.11 0.84
N VAL A 80 9.19 -7.07 1.15
CA VAL A 80 8.14 -7.72 0.35
C VAL A 80 7.94 -7.08 -1.03
N GLY A 81 8.33 -5.80 -1.20
CA GLY A 81 8.21 -5.08 -2.48
C GLY A 81 7.30 -3.84 -2.44
N LYS A 82 6.86 -3.37 -1.26
CA LYS A 82 5.99 -2.17 -1.11
C LYS A 82 6.50 -0.94 -1.84
N SER A 83 7.76 -0.54 -1.59
CA SER A 83 8.34 0.65 -2.26
C SER A 83 8.43 0.49 -3.78
N TRP A 84 8.54 -0.73 -4.30
CA TRP A 84 8.47 -0.96 -5.75
C TRP A 84 7.04 -0.82 -6.27
N LEU A 85 6.07 -1.34 -5.53
CA LEU A 85 4.65 -1.20 -5.84
C LEU A 85 4.24 0.27 -5.83
N SER A 86 4.49 0.99 -4.72
CA SER A 86 4.10 2.40 -4.59
C SER A 86 4.81 3.31 -5.59
N LEU A 87 6.11 3.09 -5.86
CA LEU A 87 6.83 3.87 -6.86
C LEU A 87 6.31 3.60 -8.28
N GLY A 88 6.02 2.33 -8.61
CA GLY A 88 5.40 1.95 -9.88
C GLY A 88 4.03 2.63 -10.08
N LEU A 89 3.16 2.55 -9.07
CA LEU A 89 1.87 3.26 -9.09
C LEU A 89 2.05 4.77 -9.22
N GLY A 90 3.04 5.36 -8.54
CA GLY A 90 3.37 6.78 -8.68
C GLY A 90 3.74 7.17 -10.10
N LEU A 91 4.51 6.34 -10.80
CA LEU A 91 4.85 6.54 -12.21
C LEU A 91 3.63 6.38 -13.12
N ASP A 92 2.84 5.33 -12.93
CA ASP A 92 1.67 5.04 -13.75
C ASP A 92 0.60 6.14 -13.61
N VAL A 93 0.33 6.62 -12.39
CA VAL A 93 -0.62 7.71 -12.12
C VAL A 93 -0.07 9.05 -12.63
N ALA A 94 1.22 9.34 -12.43
CA ALA A 94 1.79 10.59 -12.92
C ALA A 94 1.80 10.71 -14.45
N ARG A 95 1.95 9.57 -15.14
CA ARG A 95 1.96 9.52 -16.60
C ARG A 95 0.58 9.34 -17.23
N GLY A 96 -0.32 8.68 -16.51
CA GLY A 96 -1.46 8.00 -17.11
C GLY A 96 -1.04 6.66 -17.72
N GLY A 97 -2.00 5.75 -17.91
CA GLY A 97 -1.75 4.43 -18.46
C GLY A 97 -2.50 3.35 -17.69
N ALA A 98 -1.81 2.26 -17.37
CA ALA A 98 -2.41 1.10 -16.71
C ALA A 98 -1.63 0.73 -15.43
N ALA A 99 -2.19 1.07 -14.27
CA ALA A 99 -1.71 0.58 -12.99
C ALA A 99 -1.83 -0.94 -12.93
N PHE A 100 -0.84 -1.59 -12.31
CA PHE A 100 -0.73 -3.06 -12.26
C PHE A 100 -0.77 -3.74 -13.64
N GLY A 101 -0.49 -3.00 -14.71
CA GLY A 101 -0.55 -3.48 -16.09
C GLY A 101 -1.96 -3.66 -16.68
N ARG A 102 -3.04 -3.31 -15.94
CA ARG A 102 -4.41 -3.50 -16.43
C ARG A 102 -5.44 -2.44 -16.03
N ILE A 103 -5.26 -1.77 -14.89
CA ILE A 103 -6.23 -0.81 -14.39
C ILE A 103 -5.93 0.55 -15.00
N GLY A 104 -6.80 1.02 -15.90
CA GLY A 104 -6.66 2.36 -16.49
C GLY A 104 -6.64 3.46 -15.42
N VAL A 105 -5.66 4.35 -15.49
CA VAL A 105 -5.52 5.48 -14.55
C VAL A 105 -5.55 6.82 -15.27
N GLN A 106 -6.22 7.79 -14.65
CA GLN A 106 -6.22 9.17 -15.12
C GLN A 106 -4.88 9.83 -14.74
N PRO A 107 -4.19 10.49 -15.68
CA PRO A 107 -2.94 11.17 -15.38
C PRO A 107 -3.17 12.35 -14.43
N GLY A 108 -2.20 12.60 -13.54
CA GLY A 108 -2.15 13.84 -12.77
C GLY A 108 -0.97 13.89 -11.81
N PRO A 109 -0.65 15.07 -11.24
CA PRO A 109 0.51 15.24 -10.37
C PRO A 109 0.53 14.26 -9.18
N VAL A 110 1.73 13.73 -8.89
CA VAL A 110 2.01 12.83 -7.77
C VAL A 110 3.18 13.37 -6.96
N LEU A 111 2.98 13.47 -5.65
CA LEU A 111 4.06 13.74 -4.69
C LEU A 111 4.50 12.42 -4.04
N TYR A 112 5.77 12.07 -4.16
CA TYR A 112 6.35 10.87 -3.56
C TYR A 112 7.43 11.23 -2.54
N LEU A 113 7.19 10.96 -1.26
CA LEU A 113 8.15 11.19 -0.19
C LEU A 113 8.89 9.87 0.11
N ALA A 114 10.08 9.72 -0.47
CA ALA A 114 10.94 8.53 -0.41
C ALA A 114 12.00 8.64 0.72
N LEU A 115 11.54 8.60 1.97
CA LEU A 115 12.28 9.01 3.17
C LEU A 115 13.25 7.98 3.72
N GLU A 116 13.27 6.76 3.17
CA GLU A 116 14.30 5.75 3.45
C GLU A 116 15.24 5.52 2.26
N ASP A 117 15.02 6.25 1.17
CA ASP A 117 15.73 6.07 -0.08
C ASP A 117 16.81 7.13 -0.27
N THR A 118 17.71 6.89 -1.23
CA THR A 118 18.67 7.91 -1.67
C THR A 118 18.39 8.30 -3.12
N PRO A 119 18.75 9.50 -3.57
CA PRO A 119 18.54 9.90 -4.97
C PRO A 119 19.15 8.89 -5.96
N ARG A 120 20.33 8.35 -5.65
CA ARG A 120 20.99 7.29 -6.46
C ARG A 120 20.15 6.00 -6.51
N ARG A 121 19.58 5.56 -5.38
CA ARG A 121 18.76 4.34 -5.35
C ARG A 121 17.45 4.55 -6.10
N LEU A 122 16.81 5.71 -5.93
CA LEU A 122 15.60 6.07 -6.67
C LEU A 122 15.85 6.13 -8.17
N GLN A 123 16.91 6.79 -8.62
CA GLN A 123 17.28 6.82 -10.03
C GLN A 123 17.45 5.41 -10.61
N SER A 124 18.11 4.51 -9.88
CA SER A 124 18.27 3.12 -10.31
C SER A 124 16.93 2.36 -10.36
N ARG A 125 16.05 2.55 -9.37
CA ARG A 125 14.71 1.92 -9.31
C ARG A 125 13.81 2.42 -10.44
N MET A 126 13.73 3.74 -10.61
CA MET A 126 12.97 4.37 -11.68
C MET A 126 13.51 3.96 -13.05
N GLY A 127 14.83 3.89 -13.25
CA GLY A 127 15.41 3.44 -14.51
C GLY A 127 14.95 2.03 -14.90
N LYS A 128 14.80 1.12 -13.92
CA LYS A 128 14.25 -0.21 -14.16
C LYS A 128 12.76 -0.18 -14.49
N LEU A 129 11.96 0.53 -13.69
CA LEU A 129 10.51 0.65 -13.88
C LEU A 129 10.15 1.31 -15.22
N LEU A 130 10.89 2.35 -15.59
CA LEU A 130 10.70 3.08 -16.84
C LEU A 130 11.19 2.29 -18.05
N ASN A 131 12.14 1.38 -17.89
CA ASN A 131 12.64 0.51 -18.98
C ASN A 131 12.95 1.26 -20.29
N GLY A 132 13.69 2.36 -20.19
CA GLY A 132 14.06 3.22 -21.33
C GLY A 132 13.07 4.32 -21.70
N VAL A 133 11.91 4.36 -21.04
CA VAL A 133 10.93 5.45 -21.17
C VAL A 133 11.37 6.68 -20.37
N SER A 134 11.06 7.88 -20.85
CA SER A 134 11.28 9.13 -20.10
C SER A 134 10.40 9.20 -18.84
N ALA A 135 10.98 9.69 -17.73
CA ALA A 135 10.23 9.92 -16.51
C ALA A 135 9.10 10.95 -16.72
N PRO A 136 7.90 10.74 -16.16
CA PRO A 136 6.80 11.69 -16.29
C PRO A 136 7.09 12.97 -15.52
N GLY A 137 6.80 14.13 -16.13
CA GLY A 137 6.96 15.44 -15.48
C GLY A 137 6.01 15.66 -14.29
N GLY A 138 4.94 14.87 -14.19
CA GLY A 138 3.97 14.92 -13.10
C GLY A 138 4.40 14.23 -11.81
N LEU A 139 5.51 13.48 -11.78
CA LEU A 139 6.00 12.82 -10.56
C LEU A 139 7.11 13.65 -9.90
N GLN A 140 6.81 14.23 -8.74
CA GLN A 140 7.78 14.95 -7.92
C GLN A 140 8.18 14.10 -6.72
N ILE A 141 9.49 13.93 -6.50
CA ILE A 141 10.04 13.04 -5.47
C ILE A 141 10.93 13.82 -4.52
N ALA A 142 10.73 13.62 -3.21
CA ALA A 142 11.61 14.15 -2.18
C ALA A 142 12.17 13.01 -1.32
N THR A 143 13.47 13.07 -0.98
CA THR A 143 14.13 12.10 -0.07
C THR A 143 14.27 12.60 1.35
N ASP A 144 13.84 13.84 1.60
CA ASP A 144 13.78 14.45 2.92
C ASP A 144 12.50 15.28 3.00
N TRP A 145 11.85 15.25 4.16
CA TRP A 145 10.63 16.00 4.43
C TRP A 145 10.39 16.13 5.94
N PRO A 146 9.92 17.29 6.43
CA PRO A 146 9.63 17.44 7.84
C PRO A 146 8.52 16.48 8.28
N PRO A 147 8.59 15.92 9.50
CA PRO A 147 7.47 15.15 10.07
C PRO A 147 6.16 15.95 10.02
N LEU A 148 5.02 15.25 9.91
CA LEU A 148 3.70 15.85 9.86
C LEU A 148 3.46 16.90 10.97
N PRO A 149 3.70 16.61 12.27
CA PRO A 149 3.49 17.61 13.32
C PRO A 149 4.50 18.77 13.31
N ALA A 150 5.60 18.65 12.56
CA ALA A 150 6.66 19.65 12.44
C ALA A 150 6.56 20.46 11.13
N GLY A 151 5.35 20.60 10.58
CA GLY A 151 5.08 21.36 9.35
C GLY A 151 5.07 20.52 8.07
N GLY A 152 5.25 19.20 8.17
CA GLY A 152 5.12 18.29 7.03
C GLY A 152 3.74 18.29 6.40
N ASP A 153 2.69 18.39 7.22
CA ASP A 153 1.30 18.50 6.76
C ASP A 153 1.06 19.83 6.01
N ALA A 154 1.54 20.94 6.55
CA ALA A 154 1.48 22.25 5.91
C ALA A 154 2.25 22.30 4.59
N ALA A 155 3.42 21.65 4.51
CA ALA A 155 4.21 21.57 3.28
C ALA A 155 3.49 20.73 2.21
N ILE A 156 2.87 19.61 2.58
CA ILE A 156 2.04 18.82 1.64
C ILE A 156 0.84 19.66 1.17
N ALA A 157 0.17 20.37 2.08
CA ALA A 157 -0.93 21.26 1.73
C ALA A 157 -0.51 22.38 0.77
N ALA A 158 0.68 22.97 0.96
CA ALA A 158 1.22 23.98 0.06
C ALA A 158 1.48 23.40 -1.34
N TRP A 159 2.02 22.19 -1.41
CA TRP A 159 2.22 21.48 -2.67
C TRP A 159 0.89 21.19 -3.38
N LEU A 160 -0.14 20.72 -2.65
CA LEU A 160 -1.46 20.43 -3.19
C LEU A 160 -2.18 21.70 -3.70
N ARG A 161 -2.01 22.84 -3.03
CA ARG A 161 -2.54 24.13 -3.54
C ARG A 161 -1.89 24.55 -4.86
N ALA A 162 -0.62 24.21 -5.07
CA ALA A 162 0.09 24.47 -6.33
C ALA A 162 -0.27 23.45 -7.44
N HIS A 163 -0.88 22.32 -7.08
CA HIS A 163 -1.25 21.23 -8.00
C HIS A 163 -2.70 20.79 -7.73
N PRO A 164 -3.71 21.63 -8.07
CA PRO A 164 -5.12 21.36 -7.74
C PRO A 164 -5.70 20.12 -8.43
N ASP A 165 -5.04 19.63 -9.47
CA ASP A 165 -5.35 18.42 -10.23
C ASP A 165 -4.54 17.20 -9.78
N ALA A 166 -3.77 17.30 -8.68
CA ALA A 166 -3.03 16.20 -8.10
C ALA A 166 -3.93 14.98 -7.87
N ARG A 167 -3.33 13.79 -8.01
CA ARG A 167 -4.04 12.51 -7.87
C ARG A 167 -3.57 11.67 -6.71
N MET A 168 -2.30 11.80 -6.29
CA MET A 168 -1.77 10.96 -5.24
C MET A 168 -0.63 11.62 -4.46
N VAL A 169 -0.58 11.37 -3.16
CA VAL A 169 0.57 11.64 -2.29
C VAL A 169 1.00 10.32 -1.66
N VAL A 170 2.30 9.98 -1.73
CA VAL A 170 2.86 8.76 -1.13
C VAL A 170 3.84 9.12 -0.02
N LEU A 171 3.67 8.53 1.16
CA LEU A 171 4.57 8.64 2.30
C LEU A 171 5.31 7.31 2.51
N ASP A 172 6.53 7.20 1.95
CA ASP A 172 7.36 5.98 1.98
C ASP A 172 8.65 6.21 2.78
N VAL A 173 8.71 5.96 4.09
CA VAL A 173 7.72 5.25 4.94
C VAL A 173 7.04 6.19 5.94
N PHE A 174 5.80 5.86 6.30
CA PHE A 174 5.01 6.64 7.25
C PHE A 174 5.67 6.78 8.63
N ALA A 175 6.51 5.81 9.04
CA ALA A 175 7.23 5.86 10.30
C ALA A 175 8.19 7.07 10.42
N LYS A 176 8.67 7.63 9.29
CA LYS A 176 9.48 8.86 9.26
C LYS A 176 8.63 10.13 9.34
N MET A 177 7.37 10.05 8.91
CA MET A 177 6.44 11.17 8.84
C MET A 177 5.65 11.40 10.13
N ARG A 178 5.38 10.35 10.92
CA ARG A 178 4.54 10.45 12.13
C ARG A 178 5.08 11.40 13.22
N GLY A 179 6.41 11.62 13.26
CA GLY A 179 7.07 12.40 14.30
C GLY A 179 7.22 11.66 15.65
N PRO A 180 7.74 12.33 16.69
CA PRO A 180 7.87 11.73 18.01
C PRO A 180 6.49 11.50 18.64
N SER A 181 6.36 10.40 19.38
CA SER A 181 5.15 10.13 20.16
C SER A 181 5.03 11.14 21.31
N PRO A 182 3.85 11.77 21.52
CA PRO A 182 3.64 12.65 22.66
C PRO A 182 3.90 11.94 24.00
N GLN A 183 4.45 12.66 24.98
CA GLN A 183 4.66 12.10 26.32
C GLN A 183 3.33 11.69 26.95
N GLY A 184 3.30 10.50 27.56
CA GLY A 184 2.11 9.96 28.25
C GLY A 184 1.05 9.35 27.34
N MET A 185 1.24 9.37 26.01
CA MET A 185 0.30 8.78 25.06
C MET A 185 0.65 7.32 24.78
N SER A 186 -0.37 6.46 24.68
CA SER A 186 -0.16 5.07 24.27
C SER A 186 0.38 5.01 22.83
N ALA A 187 1.08 3.93 22.48
CA ALA A 187 1.54 3.74 21.10
C ALA A 187 0.36 3.74 20.11
N TYR A 188 -0.77 3.13 20.49
CA TYR A 188 -2.00 3.10 19.72
C TYR A 188 -2.55 4.51 19.43
N ASP A 189 -2.70 5.34 20.48
CA ASP A 189 -3.28 6.68 20.33
C ASP A 189 -2.35 7.60 19.53
N ALA A 190 -1.03 7.46 19.72
CA ALA A 190 -0.04 8.22 18.97
C ALA A 190 -0.08 7.88 17.48
N ASP A 191 -0.23 6.60 17.15
CA ASP A 191 -0.36 6.11 15.79
C ASP A 191 -1.69 6.58 15.14
N TYR A 192 -2.81 6.46 15.86
CA TYR A 192 -4.10 6.96 15.42
C TYR A 192 -4.08 8.47 15.16
N ALA A 193 -3.51 9.25 16.09
CA ALA A 193 -3.37 10.70 15.96
C ALA A 193 -2.49 11.09 14.75
N ALA A 194 -1.42 10.33 14.49
CA ALA A 194 -0.54 10.56 13.35
C ALA A 194 -1.25 10.31 12.01
N VAL A 195 -1.99 9.19 11.88
CA VAL A 195 -2.79 8.92 10.69
C VAL A 195 -3.87 9.98 10.52
N GLY A 196 -4.51 10.40 11.62
CA GLY A 196 -5.48 11.49 11.62
C GLY A 196 -4.93 12.82 11.07
N ARG A 197 -3.61 13.09 11.18
CA ARG A 197 -2.99 14.27 10.54
C ARG A 197 -2.98 14.15 9.02
N ALA A 198 -2.55 13.00 8.51
CA ALA A 198 -2.58 12.72 7.07
C ALA A 198 -4.01 12.73 6.53
N LYS A 199 -4.97 12.18 7.28
CA LYS A 199 -6.38 12.16 6.93
C LYS A 199 -6.98 13.55 6.78
N ARG A 200 -6.69 14.49 7.68
CA ARG A 200 -7.13 15.88 7.52
C ARG A 200 -6.65 16.52 6.22
N VAL A 201 -5.44 16.19 5.76
CA VAL A 201 -4.94 16.65 4.46
C VAL A 201 -5.69 15.96 3.33
N ALA A 202 -5.85 14.64 3.39
CA ALA A 202 -6.57 13.85 2.39
C ALA A 202 -8.02 14.35 2.19
N ASP A 203 -8.77 14.47 3.28
CA ASP A 203 -10.18 14.89 3.29
C ASP A 203 -10.34 16.35 2.83
N HIS A 204 -9.42 17.25 3.20
CA HIS A 204 -9.51 18.66 2.81
C HIS A 204 -9.31 18.89 1.31
N PHE A 205 -8.41 18.12 0.68
CA PHE A 205 -8.07 18.27 -0.74
C PHE A 205 -8.80 17.28 -1.65
N GLY A 206 -9.49 16.29 -1.10
CA GLY A 206 -10.08 15.17 -1.88
C GLY A 206 -9.00 14.44 -2.66
N ILE A 207 -7.98 13.92 -1.96
CA ILE A 207 -6.79 13.33 -2.57
C ILE A 207 -6.47 11.97 -1.98
N ALA A 208 -5.95 11.06 -2.82
CA ALA A 208 -5.46 9.77 -2.34
C ALA A 208 -4.11 9.93 -1.65
N VAL A 209 -4.03 9.58 -0.36
CA VAL A 209 -2.78 9.57 0.42
C VAL A 209 -2.41 8.14 0.77
N VAL A 210 -1.27 7.67 0.27
CA VAL A 210 -0.77 6.30 0.53
C VAL A 210 0.30 6.34 1.61
N LEU A 211 0.03 5.67 2.72
CA LEU A 211 0.94 5.52 3.84
C LEU A 211 1.64 4.15 3.77
N VAL A 212 2.92 4.12 3.39
CA VAL A 212 3.68 2.87 3.39
C VAL A 212 4.09 2.52 4.81
N HIS A 213 3.64 1.35 5.28
CA HIS A 213 3.87 0.90 6.65
C HIS A 213 4.44 -0.53 6.69
N HIS A 214 5.28 -0.79 7.69
CA HIS A 214 5.86 -2.12 7.93
C HIS A 214 5.08 -2.82 9.04
N VAL A 215 4.65 -4.06 8.82
CA VAL A 215 4.16 -4.88 9.93
C VAL A 215 5.31 -5.31 10.82
N ARG A 216 5.08 -5.31 12.13
CA ARG A 216 5.98 -6.01 13.07
C ARG A 216 5.63 -7.49 13.04
N LYS A 217 6.68 -8.30 13.03
CA LYS A 217 6.70 -9.70 12.66
C LYS A 217 5.84 -10.57 13.61
N ALA A 218 4.68 -11.02 13.14
CA ALA A 218 4.06 -12.29 13.49
C ALA A 218 3.16 -12.70 12.31
N GLY A 219 3.56 -13.75 11.59
CA GLY A 219 2.76 -14.27 10.47
C GLY A 219 1.45 -14.82 10.99
N SER A 220 0.36 -14.12 10.67
CA SER A 220 -1.00 -14.56 10.90
C SER A 220 -1.63 -14.86 9.54
N GLU A 221 -2.40 -15.94 9.45
CA GLU A 221 -3.17 -16.25 8.23
C GLU A 221 -4.25 -15.20 7.98
N ASP A 222 -4.89 -14.71 9.04
CA ASP A 222 -5.77 -13.55 9.00
C ASP A 222 -4.95 -12.27 8.76
N PHE A 223 -5.14 -11.65 7.59
CA PHE A 223 -4.45 -10.43 7.18
C PHE A 223 -4.81 -9.23 8.08
N LEU A 224 -6.02 -9.19 8.63
CA LEU A 224 -6.44 -8.14 9.57
C LEU A 224 -5.73 -8.29 10.91
N GLN A 225 -5.38 -9.51 11.33
CA GLN A 225 -4.58 -9.74 12.54
C GLN A 225 -3.09 -9.41 12.35
N GLU A 226 -2.56 -9.54 11.14
CA GLU A 226 -1.20 -9.06 10.83
C GLU A 226 -1.14 -7.52 10.85
N VAL A 227 -2.27 -6.88 10.51
CA VAL A 227 -2.53 -5.45 10.71
C VAL A 227 -2.86 -5.13 12.18
N SER A 228 -3.33 -6.09 12.98
CA SER A 228 -3.74 -5.91 14.39
C SER A 228 -2.59 -5.55 15.33
N GLY A 229 -1.34 -5.91 14.98
CA GLY A 229 -0.15 -5.36 15.64
C GLY A 229 0.00 -3.83 15.51
N THR A 230 -0.86 -3.19 14.71
CA THR A 230 -0.92 -1.75 14.39
C THR A 230 -2.36 -1.19 14.49
N ASN A 231 -3.21 -1.75 15.35
CA ASN A 231 -4.66 -1.45 15.44
C ASN A 231 -5.03 0.06 15.35
N GLY A 232 -4.19 0.97 15.85
CA GLY A 232 -4.45 2.41 15.79
C GLY A 232 -4.26 3.02 14.41
N ILE A 233 -3.33 2.49 13.62
CA ILE A 233 -3.04 2.95 12.26
C ILE A 233 -4.17 2.49 11.32
N ALA A 234 -4.51 1.21 11.38
CA ALA A 234 -5.52 0.60 10.52
C ALA A 234 -6.92 1.16 10.77
N GLY A 235 -7.31 1.34 12.04
CA GLY A 235 -8.62 1.90 12.39
C GLY A 235 -8.80 3.35 11.97
N ALA A 236 -7.71 4.10 11.77
CA ALA A 236 -7.73 5.49 11.35
C ALA A 236 -7.68 5.70 9.82
N ALA A 237 -7.35 4.65 9.06
CA ALA A 237 -7.29 4.71 7.59
C ALA A 237 -8.66 4.42 6.96
N ASP A 238 -8.86 4.94 5.76
CA ASP A 238 -10.07 4.72 4.96
C ASP A 238 -9.99 3.38 4.21
N ALA A 239 -8.78 2.98 3.80
CA ALA A 239 -8.51 1.67 3.21
C ALA A 239 -7.19 1.07 3.70
N THR A 240 -7.11 -0.26 3.68
CA THR A 240 -5.92 -1.04 3.99
C THR A 240 -5.61 -2.00 2.84
N LEU A 241 -4.38 -1.90 2.33
CA LEU A 241 -3.83 -2.75 1.29
C LEU A 241 -2.69 -3.59 1.89
N VAL A 242 -2.84 -4.91 1.92
CA VAL A 242 -1.83 -5.83 2.46
C VAL A 242 -1.14 -6.56 1.31
N LEU A 243 0.12 -6.25 1.08
CA LEU A 243 0.98 -6.97 0.14
C LEU A 243 1.65 -8.14 0.84
N LYS A 244 1.23 -9.36 0.52
CA LYS A 244 1.83 -10.62 0.96
C LYS A 244 2.67 -11.23 -0.17
N ARG A 245 3.83 -11.76 0.19
CA ARG A 245 4.73 -12.47 -0.75
C ARG A 245 5.55 -13.49 0.02
N ALA A 246 5.47 -14.76 -0.36
CA ALA A 246 6.29 -15.80 0.23
C ALA A 246 7.78 -15.59 -0.10
N ARG A 247 8.66 -15.95 0.84
CA ARG A 247 10.11 -15.84 0.64
C ARG A 247 10.54 -16.75 -0.52
N GLY A 248 11.29 -16.19 -1.46
CA GLY A 248 11.81 -16.92 -2.63
C GLY A 248 10.82 -17.07 -3.78
N GLN A 249 9.57 -16.60 -3.64
CA GLN A 249 8.60 -16.57 -4.73
C GLN A 249 8.65 -15.25 -5.50
N HIS A 250 8.31 -15.29 -6.79
CA HIS A 250 8.16 -14.10 -7.64
C HIS A 250 6.79 -13.45 -7.51
N ASP A 251 5.81 -14.23 -7.13
CA ASP A 251 4.42 -13.80 -7.07
C ASP A 251 4.00 -13.48 -5.63
N GLY A 252 2.93 -12.72 -5.48
CA GLY A 252 2.35 -12.31 -4.21
C GLY A 252 0.85 -12.06 -4.34
N VAL A 253 0.22 -11.66 -3.24
CA VAL A 253 -1.20 -11.29 -3.18
C VAL A 253 -1.32 -9.89 -2.59
N LEU A 254 -2.16 -9.07 -3.20
CA LEU A 254 -2.60 -7.80 -2.65
C LEU A 254 -4.04 -7.94 -2.17
N HIS A 255 -4.23 -7.90 -0.86
CA HIS A 255 -5.55 -7.80 -0.25
C HIS A 255 -5.93 -6.33 -0.14
N VAL A 256 -7.14 -5.96 -0.51
CA VAL A 256 -7.67 -4.60 -0.44
C VAL A 256 -8.98 -4.64 0.35
N THR A 257 -9.12 -3.76 1.33
CA THR A 257 -10.35 -3.57 2.10
C THR A 257 -10.46 -2.12 2.55
N GLY A 258 -11.66 -1.56 2.66
CA GLY A 258 -11.85 -0.19 3.11
C GLY A 258 -13.30 0.25 3.10
N ARG A 259 -13.52 1.53 3.42
CA ARG A 259 -14.85 2.14 3.48
C ARG A 259 -15.40 2.45 2.09
N ASP A 260 -14.52 2.97 1.23
CA ASP A 260 -14.85 3.45 -0.12
C ASP A 260 -14.28 2.54 -1.23
N VAL A 261 -13.75 1.37 -0.86
CA VAL A 261 -13.23 0.35 -1.79
C VAL A 261 -13.84 -1.01 -1.46
N GLU A 262 -14.19 -1.77 -2.49
CA GLU A 262 -14.70 -3.13 -2.31
C GLU A 262 -13.60 -4.08 -1.83
N GLU A 263 -13.97 -4.97 -0.90
CA GLU A 263 -13.05 -6.01 -0.45
C GLU A 263 -12.68 -6.95 -1.60
N SER A 264 -11.39 -7.08 -1.84
CA SER A 264 -10.88 -7.81 -2.99
C SER A 264 -9.48 -8.36 -2.77
N GLU A 265 -9.17 -9.44 -3.47
CA GLU A 265 -7.85 -10.05 -3.49
C GLU A 265 -7.32 -10.14 -4.91
N HIS A 266 -6.06 -9.73 -5.10
CA HIS A 266 -5.43 -9.72 -6.41
C HIS A 266 -4.12 -10.50 -6.39
N ALA A 267 -4.04 -11.56 -7.20
CA ALA A 267 -2.77 -12.22 -7.48
C ALA A 267 -1.86 -11.27 -8.26
N LEU A 268 -0.65 -11.04 -7.76
CA LEU A 268 0.36 -10.20 -8.37
C LEU A 268 1.60 -11.00 -8.75
N ALA A 269 2.22 -10.69 -9.88
CA ALA A 269 3.57 -11.14 -10.23
C ALA A 269 4.57 -9.99 -10.14
N PHE A 270 5.69 -10.21 -9.47
CA PHE A 270 6.82 -9.27 -9.47
C PHE A 270 7.83 -9.66 -10.54
N ASP A 271 8.00 -8.79 -11.52
CA ASP A 271 9.05 -8.93 -12.53
C ASP A 271 10.38 -8.39 -11.96
N PRO A 272 11.39 -9.24 -11.71
CA PRO A 272 12.68 -8.79 -11.16
C PRO A 272 13.53 -7.99 -12.15
N ALA A 273 13.29 -8.12 -13.46
CA ALA A 273 14.03 -7.39 -14.48
C ALA A 273 13.60 -5.92 -14.53
N THR A 274 12.28 -5.68 -14.52
CA THR A 274 11.71 -4.34 -14.62
C THR A 274 11.34 -3.73 -13.26
N GLY A 275 11.14 -4.56 -12.23
CA GLY A 275 10.71 -4.13 -10.90
C GLY A 275 9.20 -3.90 -10.79
N HIS A 276 8.42 -4.24 -11.81
CA HIS A 276 6.97 -4.04 -11.84
C HIS A 276 6.22 -5.12 -11.06
N TRP A 277 5.12 -4.69 -10.43
CA TRP A 277 4.05 -5.58 -9.97
C TRP A 277 2.93 -5.56 -11.01
N ARG A 278 2.50 -6.74 -11.46
CA ARG A 278 1.39 -6.89 -12.40
C ARG A 278 0.30 -7.75 -11.83
N MET A 279 -0.96 -7.36 -12.01
CA MET A 279 -2.09 -8.22 -11.70
C MET A 279 -2.15 -9.39 -12.69
N LEU A 280 -2.46 -10.57 -12.17
CA LEU A 280 -2.64 -11.78 -12.96
C LEU A 280 -4.13 -12.05 -13.20
N ASP A 281 -4.45 -12.71 -14.31
CA ASP A 281 -5.82 -13.10 -14.67
C ASP A 281 -6.28 -14.40 -13.99
N ARG A 282 -5.63 -14.78 -12.89
CA ARG A 282 -5.99 -15.94 -12.09
C ARG A 282 -6.51 -15.51 -10.71
N PRO A 283 -7.45 -16.26 -10.13
CA PRO A 283 -7.92 -16.04 -8.76
C PRO A 283 -6.78 -15.97 -7.74
N ALA A 284 -6.91 -15.10 -6.72
CA ALA A 284 -5.91 -14.96 -5.66
C ALA A 284 -5.78 -16.21 -4.77
N ASP A 285 -6.86 -16.99 -4.63
CA ASP A 285 -6.86 -18.27 -3.92
C ASP A 285 -5.90 -19.28 -4.57
N GLU A 286 -5.67 -19.20 -5.89
CA GLU A 286 -4.66 -20.00 -6.58
C GLU A 286 -3.22 -19.70 -6.16
N HIS A 287 -2.98 -18.53 -5.59
CA HIS A 287 -1.68 -18.16 -5.02
C HIS A 287 -1.53 -18.63 -3.58
N ALA A 288 -2.57 -18.51 -2.76
CA ALA A 288 -2.65 -19.17 -1.45
C ALA A 288 -2.48 -20.70 -1.59
N LEU A 289 -3.04 -21.29 -2.65
CA LEU A 289 -2.82 -22.66 -3.08
C LEU A 289 -1.33 -22.99 -3.27
N GLY A 290 -0.45 -22.06 -3.64
CA GLY A 290 1.00 -22.30 -3.72
C GLY A 290 1.65 -22.53 -2.35
N ASP A 291 1.28 -21.72 -1.35
CA ASP A 291 1.73 -21.88 0.03
C ASP A 291 1.09 -23.12 0.68
N THR A 292 -0.19 -23.38 0.41
CA THR A 292 -0.88 -24.61 0.83
C THR A 292 -0.27 -25.85 0.16
N ARG A 293 0.06 -25.81 -1.14
CA ARG A 293 0.76 -26.90 -1.86
C ARG A 293 2.10 -27.24 -1.21
N ALA A 294 2.90 -26.22 -0.91
CA ALA A 294 4.19 -26.40 -0.25
C ALA A 294 4.03 -26.93 1.19
N ALA A 295 3.01 -26.46 1.92
CA ALA A 295 2.67 -26.96 3.25
C ALA A 295 2.21 -28.42 3.23
N ILE A 296 1.33 -28.79 2.31
CA ILE A 296 0.84 -30.16 2.10
C ILE A 296 2.00 -31.09 1.74
N LEU A 297 2.83 -30.74 0.76
CA LEU A 297 3.96 -31.58 0.36
C LEU A 297 4.95 -31.80 1.51
N ARG A 298 5.25 -30.75 2.29
CA ARG A 298 6.12 -30.83 3.46
C ARG A 298 5.51 -31.68 4.59
N HIS A 299 4.23 -31.50 4.86
CA HIS A 299 3.50 -32.28 5.85
C HIS A 299 3.52 -33.78 5.49
N LEU A 300 3.19 -34.11 4.24
CA LEU A 300 3.20 -35.49 3.74
C LEU A 300 4.60 -36.12 3.77
N ARG A 301 5.66 -35.36 3.45
CA ARG A 301 7.05 -35.84 3.59
C ARG A 301 7.47 -36.12 5.03
N THR A 302 6.85 -35.44 6.00
CA THR A 302 7.24 -35.52 7.42
C THR A 302 6.41 -36.54 8.18
N THR A 303 5.13 -36.66 7.83
CA THR A 303 4.14 -37.46 8.57
C THR A 303 3.67 -38.69 7.81
N GLY A 304 4.03 -38.82 6.53
CA GLY A 304 3.61 -39.91 5.66
C GLY A 304 2.28 -39.62 4.95
N ALA A 305 1.74 -40.66 4.31
CA ALA A 305 0.52 -40.55 3.52
C ALA A 305 -0.71 -40.20 4.38
N ALA A 306 -1.54 -39.27 3.93
CA ALA A 306 -2.70 -38.80 4.69
C ALA A 306 -3.90 -38.48 3.78
N LYS A 307 -5.12 -38.57 4.36
CA LYS A 307 -6.35 -38.15 3.69
C LYS A 307 -6.52 -36.63 3.78
N PRO A 308 -7.23 -35.98 2.81
CA PRO A 308 -7.45 -34.53 2.83
C PRO A 308 -8.04 -34.00 4.14
N ALA A 309 -8.87 -34.77 4.83
CA ALA A 309 -9.43 -34.37 6.13
C ALA A 309 -8.36 -34.26 7.23
N ALA A 310 -7.39 -35.17 7.26
CA ALA A 310 -6.30 -35.13 8.24
C ALA A 310 -5.30 -34.01 7.90
N ILE A 311 -5.02 -33.81 6.61
CA ILE A 311 -4.21 -32.71 6.10
C ILE A 311 -4.84 -31.35 6.45
N ALA A 312 -6.15 -31.22 6.27
CA ALA A 312 -6.91 -30.02 6.63
C ALA A 312 -6.76 -29.68 8.11
N THR A 313 -6.97 -30.66 8.99
CA THR A 313 -6.79 -30.48 10.44
C THR A 313 -5.35 -30.15 10.82
N ALA A 314 -4.36 -30.81 10.20
CA ALA A 314 -2.96 -30.61 10.54
C ALA A 314 -2.38 -29.26 10.08
N LEU A 315 -2.94 -28.70 9.01
CA LEU A 315 -2.51 -27.44 8.42
C LEU A 315 -3.44 -26.26 8.74
N ASP A 316 -4.49 -26.49 9.54
CA ASP A 316 -5.54 -25.51 9.88
C ASP A 316 -6.20 -24.85 8.65
N VAL A 317 -6.37 -25.62 7.57
CA VAL A 317 -7.05 -25.17 6.35
C VAL A 317 -8.43 -25.82 6.21
N SER A 318 -9.33 -25.21 5.44
CA SER A 318 -10.65 -25.80 5.21
C SER A 318 -10.56 -27.16 4.51
N ARG A 319 -11.47 -28.08 4.86
CA ARG A 319 -11.54 -29.42 4.25
C ARG A 319 -11.71 -29.38 2.73
N ASP A 320 -12.47 -28.40 2.23
CA ASP A 320 -12.68 -28.23 0.79
C ASP A 320 -11.40 -27.74 0.09
N ASN A 321 -10.68 -26.79 0.70
CA ASN A 321 -9.39 -26.32 0.20
C ASN A 321 -8.36 -27.47 0.15
N ALA A 322 -8.20 -28.24 1.24
CA ALA A 322 -7.29 -29.38 1.26
C ALA A 322 -7.62 -30.42 0.18
N LYS A 323 -8.91 -30.74 -0.01
CA LYS A 323 -9.38 -31.71 -1.02
C LYS A 323 -9.08 -31.24 -2.44
N ARG A 324 -9.48 -30.02 -2.81
CA ARG A 324 -9.22 -29.44 -4.13
C ARG A 324 -7.72 -29.32 -4.41
N THR A 325 -6.94 -28.89 -3.40
CA THR A 325 -5.49 -28.73 -3.53
C THR A 325 -4.80 -30.07 -3.77
N CYS A 326 -5.10 -31.10 -2.96
CA CYS A 326 -4.49 -32.41 -3.11
C CYS A 326 -4.83 -33.05 -4.46
N ALA A 327 -6.08 -32.96 -4.91
CA ALA A 327 -6.50 -33.46 -6.22
C ALA A 327 -5.69 -32.82 -7.36
N ARG A 328 -5.61 -31.48 -7.38
CA ARG A 328 -4.84 -30.74 -8.39
C ARG A 328 -3.34 -31.04 -8.33
N MET A 329 -2.78 -31.19 -7.13
CA MET A 329 -1.37 -31.60 -6.96
C MET A 329 -1.09 -33.00 -7.48
N ALA A 330 -2.05 -33.93 -7.37
CA ALA A 330 -1.91 -35.27 -7.93
C ALA A 330 -2.00 -35.25 -9.46
N GLU A 331 -2.92 -34.46 -10.02
CA GLU A 331 -3.00 -34.22 -11.47
C GLU A 331 -1.71 -33.60 -12.03
N ASP A 332 -1.11 -32.67 -11.29
CA ASP A 332 0.16 -32.02 -11.63
C ASP A 332 1.40 -32.92 -11.36
N GLY A 333 1.22 -34.16 -10.90
CA GLY A 333 2.30 -35.09 -10.57
C GLY A 333 3.15 -34.72 -9.34
N GLN A 334 2.68 -33.77 -8.53
CA GLN A 334 3.36 -33.29 -7.32
C GLN A 334 3.04 -34.14 -6.07
N LEU A 335 1.96 -34.90 -6.09
CA LEU A 335 1.58 -35.90 -5.10
C LEU A 335 1.19 -37.20 -5.80
N ALA A 336 1.27 -38.31 -5.08
CA ALA A 336 0.65 -39.55 -5.50
C ALA A 336 -0.65 -39.77 -4.71
N VAL A 337 -1.63 -40.43 -5.32
CA VAL A 337 -2.91 -40.75 -4.67
C VAL A 337 -3.22 -42.23 -4.86
N ASP A 338 -3.67 -42.89 -3.79
CA ASP A 338 -4.12 -44.28 -3.85
C ASP A 338 -5.62 -44.41 -4.15
N HIS A 339 -6.07 -45.64 -4.37
CA HIS A 339 -7.47 -45.97 -4.64
C HIS A 339 -8.43 -45.64 -3.47
N THR A 340 -7.90 -45.30 -2.29
CA THR A 340 -8.68 -44.93 -1.09
C THR A 340 -8.77 -43.42 -0.88
N GLY A 341 -8.16 -42.63 -1.78
CA GLY A 341 -8.10 -41.16 -1.69
C GLY A 341 -7.09 -40.66 -0.65
N THR A 342 -6.07 -41.45 -0.34
CA THR A 342 -4.95 -41.07 0.52
C THR A 342 -3.81 -40.54 -0.34
N TYR A 343 -3.28 -39.36 0.02
CA TYR A 343 -2.23 -38.68 -0.74
C TYR A 343 -0.86 -38.86 -0.07
N SER A 344 0.19 -39.02 -0.87
CA SER A 344 1.57 -39.15 -0.42
C SER A 344 2.52 -38.29 -1.25
N ALA A 345 3.72 -38.03 -0.73
CA ALA A 345 4.77 -37.36 -1.50
C ALA A 345 5.30 -38.29 -2.62
N PRO A 346 5.78 -37.74 -3.74
CA PRO A 346 6.29 -38.56 -4.85
C PRO A 346 7.49 -39.41 -4.38
N GLY A 347 7.37 -40.73 -4.52
CA GLY A 347 8.44 -41.69 -4.19
C GLY A 347 8.19 -42.58 -2.96
N ASP A 348 7.18 -42.29 -2.13
CA ASP A 348 6.97 -42.99 -0.84
C ASP A 348 6.03 -44.23 -0.91
N TRP A 349 6.00 -44.94 -2.04
CA TRP A 349 5.21 -46.18 -2.15
C TRP A 349 5.93 -47.36 -1.48
N HIS A 350 5.69 -47.56 -0.19
CA HIS A 350 5.87 -48.89 0.39
C HIS A 350 4.73 -49.80 -0.09
N GLN A 351 5.12 -50.90 -0.75
CA GLN A 351 4.31 -51.92 -1.42
C GLN A 351 3.00 -52.28 -0.68
N SER A 352 1.87 -52.24 -1.41
CA SER A 352 0.68 -52.99 -1.05
C SER A 352 1.02 -54.48 -0.99
N THR A 353 0.75 -55.11 0.15
CA THR A 353 0.77 -56.56 0.31
C THR A 353 -0.34 -57.18 -0.55
N VAL A 354 0.07 -58.03 -1.50
CA VAL A 354 -0.84 -58.90 -2.24
C VAL A 354 -1.34 -59.99 -1.27
N PRO A 355 -2.64 -60.35 -1.21
CA PRO A 355 -3.08 -61.45 -0.36
C PRO A 355 -2.52 -62.78 -0.89
N ALA A 356 -1.98 -63.59 0.02
CA ALA A 356 -1.44 -64.91 -0.31
C ALA A 356 -2.55 -65.84 -0.86
N VAL A 357 -2.25 -66.50 -1.98
CA VAL A 357 -3.08 -67.54 -2.59
C VAL A 357 -3.13 -68.77 -1.67
N PRO A 358 -4.28 -69.44 -1.44
CA PRO A 358 -4.34 -70.63 -0.62
C PRO A 358 -3.66 -71.82 -1.32
N LEU A 359 -2.84 -72.57 -0.57
CA LEU A 359 -2.22 -73.81 -1.02
C LEU A 359 -3.27 -74.93 -1.18
N VAL A 360 -3.24 -75.59 -2.34
CA VAL A 360 -4.02 -76.80 -2.67
C VAL A 360 -3.55 -77.97 -1.79
N PRO A 361 -4.42 -78.82 -1.23
CA PRO A 361 -3.99 -80.00 -0.48
C PRO A 361 -3.48 -81.10 -1.41
N ALA A 362 -2.38 -81.75 -1.02
CA ALA A 362 -1.78 -82.86 -1.74
C ALA A 362 -2.64 -84.13 -1.69
N VAL A 363 -2.77 -84.80 -2.84
CA VAL A 363 -3.37 -86.13 -2.99
C VAL A 363 -2.37 -87.20 -2.52
N PRO A 364 -2.78 -88.27 -1.81
CA PRO A 364 -1.89 -89.36 -1.45
C PRO A 364 -2.01 -90.52 -2.45
N GLU A 365 -0.91 -90.91 -3.10
CA GLU A 365 -0.78 -92.21 -3.79
C GLU A 365 0.61 -92.78 -3.46
N GLN A 366 0.68 -93.73 -2.52
CA GLN A 366 0.51 -95.19 -2.64
C GLN A 366 1.85 -95.92 -2.89
N GLU A 367 2.30 -96.61 -1.85
CA GLU A 367 3.22 -97.76 -1.92
C GLU A 367 2.65 -98.84 -2.84
N ASN A 368 3.45 -99.41 -3.74
CA ASN A 368 4.01 -100.76 -3.58
C ASN A 368 4.78 -101.25 -4.82
N ARG A 369 5.93 -101.88 -4.50
CA ARG A 369 6.67 -102.95 -5.22
C ARG A 369 7.43 -102.64 -6.50
#